data_AF-A0A833E8D7-F1
#
_entry.id   AF-A0A833E8D7-F1
#
_cell.length_a   1.000
_cell.length_b   1.000
_cell.length_c   1.000
_cell.angle_alpha   90.00
_cell.angle_beta   90.00
_cell.angle_gamma   90.00
#
_symmetry.space_group_name_H-M   'P 1'
#
loop_
_entity.id
_entity.type
_entity.pdbx_description
1 polymer ?
#
loop_
_entity_poly.entity_id
_entity_poly.type
_entity_poly.pdbx_seq_one_letter_code
_entity_poly.pdbx_strand_id
1 'polypeptide(L)'
;MAEELRRRGYRGYIHLRLMPGTPLWLVREALRLADRVGLNIEAPGPSFFSEIAPSKGRWSLDLLSRLLYAAHVARDPRRVDTQLVLGASGESDRDVIALVEYLAESGVGRVHFSPYTPVRGTPLASVRSRPTPLWRSRQLYEAEVLIRDYGFRAHDFEPILDDEGNIPPSSMQLKKRLALAHPEWFPVNPETASMYELLRVPGIGPKRAQMIVEVRNRGELDLAELRRILGPVWRAAQRFLDLSSLSRSMLTSYM
;
A
#
# COMPACT_ATOMS: atom_id res chain seq x y z
N MET A 1 -1.47 -27.23 16.26
CA MET A 1 -2.76 -26.53 16.53
C MET A 1 -3.60 -26.35 15.27
N ALA A 2 -3.13 -25.67 14.21
CA ALA A 2 -3.92 -25.49 12.98
C ALA A 2 -4.34 -26.82 12.32
N GLU A 3 -3.43 -27.78 12.27
CA GLU A 3 -3.72 -29.14 11.79
C GLU A 3 -4.85 -29.80 12.58
N GLU A 4 -4.80 -29.73 13.92
CA GLU A 4 -5.84 -30.28 14.79
C GLU A 4 -7.20 -29.60 14.55
N LEU A 5 -7.21 -28.27 14.35
CA LEU A 5 -8.43 -27.54 14.01
C LEU A 5 -9.03 -28.06 12.69
N ARG A 6 -8.21 -28.24 11.65
CA ARG A 6 -8.67 -28.79 10.37
C ARG A 6 -9.13 -30.24 10.51
N ARG A 7 -8.42 -31.07 11.29
CA ARG A 7 -8.78 -32.47 11.59
C ARG A 7 -10.13 -32.57 12.31
N ARG A 8 -10.43 -31.62 13.20
CA ARG A 8 -11.73 -31.48 13.89
C ARG A 8 -12.83 -30.83 13.04
N GLY A 9 -12.57 -30.55 11.76
CA GLY A 9 -13.57 -30.02 10.83
C GLY A 9 -13.76 -28.50 10.88
N TYR A 10 -12.88 -27.73 11.53
CA TYR A 10 -12.97 -26.26 11.51
C TYR A 10 -12.70 -25.72 10.10
N ARG A 11 -13.73 -25.09 9.50
CA ARG A 11 -13.68 -24.48 8.16
C ARG A 11 -13.59 -22.95 8.19
N GLY A 12 -13.49 -22.36 9.37
CA GLY A 12 -13.34 -20.91 9.50
C GLY A 12 -11.94 -20.44 9.14
N TYR A 13 -11.78 -19.12 9.13
CA TYR A 13 -10.52 -18.45 8.80
C TYR A 13 -9.45 -18.72 9.87
N ILE A 14 -8.23 -19.06 9.42
CA ILE A 14 -7.03 -19.21 10.24
C ILE A 14 -5.95 -18.28 9.68
N HIS A 15 -5.44 -17.39 10.54
CA HIS A 15 -4.25 -16.59 10.28
C HIS A 15 -3.13 -17.04 11.24
N LEU A 16 -2.05 -17.58 10.70
CA LEU A 16 -0.88 -17.99 11.49
C LEU A 16 0.21 -16.92 11.47
N ARG A 17 0.80 -16.68 12.65
CA ARG A 17 1.98 -15.83 12.80
C ARG A 17 3.23 -16.72 12.81
N LEU A 18 4.06 -16.56 11.79
CA LEU A 18 5.33 -17.26 11.69
C LEU A 18 6.35 -16.61 12.63
N MET A 19 7.32 -17.41 13.07
CA MET A 19 8.44 -16.94 13.88
C MET A 19 9.68 -16.71 13.01
N PRO A 20 10.62 -15.87 13.44
CA PRO A 20 11.91 -15.74 12.78
C PRO A 20 12.60 -17.09 12.64
N GLY A 21 13.23 -17.33 11.49
CA GLY A 21 13.97 -18.56 11.23
C GLY A 21 13.10 -19.80 10.99
N THR A 22 11.77 -19.65 10.90
CA THR A 22 10.85 -20.77 10.63
C THR A 22 11.33 -21.58 9.42
N PRO A 23 11.59 -22.90 9.56
CA PRO A 23 12.04 -23.74 8.46
C PRO A 23 11.12 -23.68 7.25
N LEU A 24 11.67 -23.73 6.04
CA LEU A 24 10.90 -23.56 4.80
C LEU A 24 9.77 -24.61 4.65
N TRP A 25 10.03 -25.85 5.06
CA TRP A 25 9.01 -26.91 5.07
C TRP A 25 7.83 -26.57 5.99
N LEU A 26 8.09 -25.90 7.12
CA LEU A 26 7.04 -25.50 8.06
C LEU A 26 6.26 -24.28 7.56
N VAL A 27 6.91 -23.37 6.81
CA VAL A 27 6.20 -22.29 6.09
C VAL A 27 5.23 -22.88 5.07
N ARG A 28 5.64 -23.88 4.29
CA ARG A 28 4.76 -24.58 3.34
C ARG A 28 3.59 -25.26 4.05
N GLU A 29 3.85 -25.95 5.15
CA GLU A 29 2.81 -26.63 5.91
C GLU A 29 1.82 -25.65 6.53
N ALA A 30 2.31 -24.53 7.07
CA ALA A 30 1.46 -23.44 7.55
C ALA A 30 0.54 -22.90 6.45
N LEU A 31 1.06 -22.68 5.24
CA LEU A 31 0.27 -22.25 4.08
C LEU A 31 -0.70 -23.30 3.55
N ARG A 32 -0.50 -24.60 3.86
CA ARG A 32 -1.47 -25.65 3.53
C ARG A 32 -2.67 -25.62 4.48
N LEU A 33 -2.43 -25.28 5.74
CA LEU A 33 -3.41 -25.36 6.81
C LEU A 33 -4.17 -24.04 7.04
N ALA A 34 -3.50 -22.90 6.82
CA ALA A 34 -4.00 -21.57 7.11
C ALA A 34 -4.43 -20.81 5.86
N ASP A 35 -5.41 -19.94 6.03
CA ASP A 35 -5.91 -19.04 4.99
C ASP A 35 -4.89 -17.92 4.72
N ARG A 36 -4.22 -17.47 5.79
CA ARG A 36 -3.15 -16.47 5.75
C ARG A 36 -2.01 -16.82 6.68
N VAL A 37 -0.79 -16.46 6.30
CA VAL A 37 0.37 -16.41 7.18
C VAL A 37 0.90 -14.99 7.28
N GLY A 38 1.52 -14.64 8.40
CA GLY A 38 2.21 -13.37 8.52
C GLY A 38 3.46 -13.46 9.37
N LEU A 39 4.44 -12.62 9.06
CA LEU A 39 5.73 -12.57 9.76
C LEU A 39 6.10 -11.10 9.98
N ASN A 40 6.30 -10.68 11.23
CA ASN A 40 6.73 -9.29 11.50
C ASN A 40 8.22 -9.14 11.16
N ILE A 41 8.54 -8.24 10.24
CA ILE A 41 9.93 -7.88 9.91
C ILE A 41 10.44 -6.67 10.71
N GLU A 42 9.53 -5.97 11.40
CA GLU A 42 9.75 -4.89 12.41
C GLU A 42 10.39 -3.60 11.89
N ALA A 43 11.38 -3.67 11.01
CA ALA A 43 12.10 -2.51 10.49
C ALA A 43 12.37 -2.64 8.98
N PRO A 44 12.67 -1.53 8.27
CA PRO A 44 12.86 -1.56 6.82
C PRO A 44 14.22 -2.08 6.36
N GLY A 45 15.11 -2.46 7.27
CA GLY A 45 16.41 -3.02 6.91
C GLY A 45 17.21 -3.55 8.09
N PRO A 46 18.35 -4.21 7.84
CA PRO A 46 19.18 -4.85 8.88
C PRO A 46 19.75 -3.89 9.93
N SER A 47 20.18 -2.70 9.51
CA SER A 47 20.73 -1.67 10.41
C SER A 47 19.66 -1.22 11.41
N PHE A 48 18.52 -0.79 10.89
CA PHE A 48 17.35 -0.40 11.66
C PHE A 48 16.85 -1.50 12.59
N PHE A 49 16.80 -2.73 12.10
CA PHE A 49 16.36 -3.89 12.87
C PHE A 49 17.26 -4.20 14.06
N SER A 50 18.58 -4.05 13.90
CA SER A 50 19.56 -4.33 14.95
C SER A 50 19.43 -3.37 16.14
N GLU A 51 18.89 -2.17 15.92
CA GLU A 51 18.61 -1.21 17.01
C GLU A 51 17.41 -1.64 17.87
N ILE A 52 16.38 -2.23 17.25
CA ILE A 52 15.08 -2.42 17.91
C ILE A 52 14.82 -3.87 18.36
N ALA A 53 15.36 -4.86 17.63
CA ALA A 53 15.06 -6.27 17.88
C ALA A 53 16.26 -7.20 17.59
N PRO A 54 17.48 -6.90 18.09
CA PRO A 54 18.68 -7.67 17.74
C PRO A 54 18.61 -9.15 18.16
N SER A 55 17.85 -9.48 19.21
CA SER A 55 17.67 -10.86 19.69
C SER A 55 16.71 -11.70 18.84
N LYS A 56 16.00 -11.10 17.88
CA LYS A 56 14.96 -11.76 17.08
C LYS A 56 15.54 -12.51 15.85
N GLY A 57 16.85 -12.47 15.64
CA GLY A 57 17.56 -13.21 14.59
C GLY A 57 18.17 -12.30 13.53
N ARG A 58 18.55 -12.84 12.37
CA ARG A 58 19.12 -12.04 11.28
C ARG A 58 18.00 -11.54 10.37
N TRP A 59 17.89 -10.22 10.20
CA TRP A 59 16.80 -9.63 9.42
C TRP A 59 16.66 -10.24 8.01
N SER A 60 17.77 -10.34 7.26
CA SER A 60 17.70 -10.84 5.89
C SER A 60 17.36 -12.34 5.80
N LEU A 61 17.96 -13.17 6.66
CA LEU A 61 17.87 -14.63 6.56
C LEU A 61 16.69 -15.21 7.35
N ASP A 62 16.44 -14.69 8.54
CA ASP A 62 15.46 -15.27 9.46
C ASP A 62 14.10 -14.56 9.33
N LEU A 63 14.04 -13.36 8.74
CA LEU A 63 12.79 -12.63 8.50
C LEU A 63 12.48 -12.48 7.02
N LEU A 64 13.22 -11.62 6.31
CA LEU A 64 12.89 -11.25 4.93
C LEU A 64 12.82 -12.49 4.02
N SER A 65 13.84 -13.36 4.05
CA SER A 65 13.84 -14.57 3.21
C SER A 65 12.63 -15.47 3.45
N ARG A 66 12.14 -15.56 4.70
CA ARG A 66 10.99 -16.40 5.06
C ARG A 66 9.69 -15.79 4.59
N LEU A 67 9.57 -14.46 4.70
CA LEU A 67 8.42 -13.71 4.19
C LEU A 67 8.34 -13.84 2.65
N LEU A 68 9.46 -13.62 1.95
CA LEU A 68 9.52 -13.74 0.49
C LEU A 68 9.26 -15.18 0.03
N TYR A 69 9.78 -16.17 0.76
CA TYR A 69 9.47 -17.57 0.48
C TYR A 69 7.98 -17.89 0.68
N ALA A 70 7.36 -17.35 1.73
CA ALA A 70 5.92 -17.50 1.95
C ALA A 70 5.10 -16.90 0.80
N ALA A 71 5.46 -15.69 0.33
CA ALA A 71 4.82 -15.04 -0.81
C ALA A 71 4.97 -15.88 -2.09
N HIS A 72 6.18 -16.37 -2.36
CA HIS A 72 6.46 -17.22 -3.50
C HIS A 72 5.64 -18.52 -3.51
N VAL A 73 5.50 -19.18 -2.36
CA VAL A 73 4.71 -20.42 -2.23
C VAL A 73 3.21 -20.13 -2.30
N ALA A 74 2.74 -19.05 -1.67
CA ALA A 74 1.33 -18.72 -1.60
C ALA A 74 0.74 -18.34 -2.96
N ARG A 75 1.52 -17.65 -3.82
CA ARG A 75 1.10 -17.14 -5.15
C ARG A 75 -0.20 -16.33 -5.14
N ASP A 76 -0.55 -15.79 -3.99
CA ASP A 76 -1.70 -14.93 -3.77
C ASP A 76 -1.30 -13.93 -2.68
N PRO A 77 -1.11 -12.65 -3.04
CA PRO A 77 -0.72 -11.63 -2.07
C PRO A 77 -1.67 -11.58 -0.86
N ARG A 78 -2.96 -11.88 -1.01
CA ARG A 78 -3.94 -11.82 0.10
C ARG A 78 -3.63 -12.81 1.24
N ARG A 79 -2.72 -13.76 1.03
CA ARG A 79 -2.36 -14.83 1.96
C ARG A 79 -1.08 -14.59 2.75
N VAL A 80 -0.37 -13.49 2.51
CA VAL A 80 0.89 -13.19 3.21
C VAL A 80 0.89 -11.75 3.69
N ASP A 81 1.03 -11.50 4.99
CA ASP A 81 1.20 -10.15 5.52
C ASP A 81 2.44 -10.00 6.41
N THR A 82 2.79 -8.74 6.67
CA THR A 82 3.91 -8.39 7.54
C THR A 82 3.58 -7.14 8.34
N GLN A 83 4.44 -6.81 9.30
CA GLN A 83 4.34 -5.59 10.09
C GLN A 83 5.70 -4.92 10.28
N LEU A 84 5.66 -3.60 10.34
CA LEU A 84 6.75 -2.71 10.72
C LEU A 84 6.36 -1.87 11.94
N VAL A 85 7.36 -1.55 12.77
CA VAL A 85 7.25 -0.55 13.84
C VAL A 85 7.84 0.76 13.33
N LEU A 86 6.99 1.79 13.23
CA LEU A 86 7.41 3.11 12.74
C LEU A 86 7.98 3.97 13.87
N GLY A 87 9.05 4.68 13.59
CA GLY A 87 9.77 5.65 14.42
C GLY A 87 10.59 5.03 15.55
N ALA A 88 10.71 3.70 15.58
CA ALA A 88 11.51 2.98 16.57
C ALA A 88 13.00 2.88 16.17
N SER A 89 13.34 2.97 14.88
CA SER A 89 14.69 2.72 14.36
C SER A 89 15.31 3.87 13.56
N GLY A 90 14.58 4.96 13.34
CA GLY A 90 15.14 6.21 12.77
C GLY A 90 15.10 6.19 11.26
N GLU A 91 14.38 5.21 10.72
CA GLU A 91 14.03 5.08 9.32
C GLU A 91 13.23 6.30 8.85
N SER A 92 13.55 6.74 7.64
CA SER A 92 12.80 7.77 6.92
C SER A 92 11.53 7.18 6.29
N ASP A 93 10.60 8.04 5.86
CA ASP A 93 9.46 7.56 5.07
C ASP A 93 9.92 6.98 3.71
N ARG A 94 10.99 7.51 3.12
CA ARG A 94 11.63 6.96 1.91
C ARG A 94 12.03 5.49 2.10
N ASP A 95 12.68 5.15 3.22
CA ASP A 95 13.09 3.77 3.54
C ASP A 95 11.88 2.83 3.61
N VAL A 96 10.80 3.29 4.24
CA VAL A 96 9.56 2.52 4.38
C VAL A 96 8.87 2.32 3.04
N ILE A 97 8.75 3.39 2.24
CA ILE A 97 8.12 3.37 0.92
C ILE A 97 8.86 2.42 -0.03
N ALA A 98 10.20 2.50 -0.05
CA ALA A 98 11.04 1.62 -0.85
C ALA A 98 10.85 0.13 -0.46
N LEU A 99 10.82 -0.17 0.84
CA LEU A 99 10.55 -1.54 1.29
C LEU A 99 9.13 -1.99 0.89
N VAL A 100 8.13 -1.13 1.05
CA VAL A 100 6.72 -1.46 0.71
C VAL A 100 6.60 -1.82 -0.77
N GLU A 101 7.21 -1.05 -1.65
CA GLU A 101 7.28 -1.35 -3.09
C GLU A 101 7.94 -2.70 -3.33
N TYR A 102 9.14 -2.92 -2.79
CA TYR A 102 9.88 -4.18 -2.95
C TYR A 102 9.07 -5.41 -2.50
N LEU A 103 8.39 -5.30 -1.35
CA LEU A 103 7.55 -6.38 -0.81
C LEU A 103 6.30 -6.62 -1.67
N ALA A 104 5.67 -5.54 -2.16
CA ALA A 104 4.52 -5.65 -3.05
C ALA A 104 4.88 -6.35 -4.37
N GLU A 105 5.99 -5.95 -4.99
CA GLU A 105 6.53 -6.58 -6.21
C GLU A 105 6.92 -8.04 -5.99
N SER A 106 7.36 -8.37 -4.78
CA SER A 106 7.67 -9.75 -4.38
C SER A 106 6.46 -10.62 -4.03
N GLY A 107 5.24 -10.08 -4.14
CA GLY A 107 3.99 -10.81 -3.90
C GLY A 107 3.56 -10.89 -2.43
N VAL A 108 4.17 -10.11 -1.53
CA VAL A 108 3.66 -9.93 -0.17
C VAL A 108 2.37 -9.11 -0.23
N GLY A 109 1.46 -9.28 0.73
CA GLY A 109 0.06 -8.86 0.67
C GLY A 109 -0.38 -7.59 1.35
N ARG A 110 -0.07 -7.39 2.62
CA ARG A 110 -0.33 -6.12 3.31
C ARG A 110 0.83 -5.87 4.24
N VAL A 111 1.26 -4.62 4.29
CA VAL A 111 2.26 -4.17 5.26
C VAL A 111 1.53 -3.37 6.33
N HIS A 112 1.51 -3.91 7.53
CA HIS A 112 0.91 -3.26 8.68
C HIS A 112 1.93 -2.35 9.35
N PHE A 113 1.50 -1.18 9.79
CA PHE A 113 2.32 -0.23 10.52
C PHE A 113 1.82 -0.09 11.95
N SER A 114 2.73 -0.25 12.90
CA SER A 114 2.52 0.07 14.32
C SER A 114 3.39 1.26 14.70
N PRO A 115 2.82 2.43 15.04
CA PRO A 115 3.63 3.55 15.51
C PRO A 115 4.26 3.21 16.87
N TYR A 116 5.55 3.52 17.02
CA TYR A 116 6.28 3.32 18.27
C TYR A 116 5.69 4.17 19.39
N THR A 117 5.51 3.54 20.56
CA THR A 117 5.17 4.22 21.81
C THR A 117 6.20 3.82 22.85
N PRO A 118 6.88 4.78 23.52
CA PRO A 118 7.90 4.46 24.49
C PRO A 118 7.31 3.76 25.72
N VAL A 119 7.94 2.65 26.11
CA VAL A 119 7.64 1.95 27.36
C VAL A 119 8.68 2.36 28.40
N ARG A 120 8.22 3.02 29.47
CA ARG A 120 9.12 3.48 30.55
C ARG A 120 9.95 2.32 31.10
N GLY A 121 11.24 2.59 31.33
CA GLY A 121 12.18 1.61 31.87
C GLY A 121 12.82 0.68 30.82
N THR A 122 12.50 0.84 29.53
CA THR A 122 13.16 0.09 28.46
C THR A 122 14.36 0.86 27.89
N PRO A 123 15.42 0.17 27.38
CA PRO A 123 16.55 0.83 26.73
C PRO A 123 16.13 1.70 25.54
N LEU A 124 15.12 1.29 24.77
CA LEU A 124 14.67 2.09 23.62
C LEU A 124 14.00 3.40 24.05
N ALA A 125 13.33 3.43 25.21
CA ALA A 125 12.69 4.63 25.72
C ALA A 125 13.69 5.71 26.20
N SER A 126 14.94 5.35 26.50
CA SER A 126 15.98 6.34 26.87
C SER A 126 16.54 7.07 25.66
N VAL A 127 16.64 6.39 24.51
CA VAL A 127 17.08 6.98 23.23
C VAL A 127 15.90 7.65 22.50
N ARG A 128 14.70 7.08 22.62
CA ARG A 128 13.48 7.53 21.94
C ARG A 128 12.35 7.72 22.93
N SER A 129 12.31 8.91 23.50
CA SER A 129 11.37 9.28 24.57
C SER A 129 10.01 9.76 24.07
N ARG A 130 9.87 10.03 22.76
CA ARG A 130 8.62 10.52 22.15
C ARG A 130 7.93 9.42 21.34
N PRO A 131 6.58 9.32 21.42
CA PRO A 131 5.84 8.42 20.56
C PRO A 131 5.89 8.90 19.11
N THR A 132 5.77 7.95 18.19
CA THR A 132 5.63 8.26 16.76
C THR A 132 4.27 8.89 16.51
N PRO A 133 4.21 10.06 15.85
CA PRO A 133 2.94 10.72 15.60
C PRO A 133 2.00 9.85 14.76
N LEU A 134 0.71 9.79 15.16
CA LEU A 134 -0.29 8.98 14.45
C LEU A 134 -0.51 9.43 12.99
N TRP A 135 -0.26 10.70 12.67
CA TRP A 135 -0.36 11.21 11.30
C TRP A 135 0.65 10.51 10.37
N ARG A 136 1.85 10.17 10.86
CA ARG A 136 2.89 9.50 10.07
C ARG A 136 2.42 8.12 9.63
N SER A 137 1.89 7.34 10.57
CA SER A 137 1.33 6.02 10.28
C SER A 137 0.15 6.10 9.29
N ARG A 138 -0.74 7.09 9.41
CA ARG A 138 -1.85 7.28 8.46
C ARG A 138 -1.35 7.55 7.04
N GLN A 139 -0.36 8.44 6.88
CA GLN A 139 0.21 8.74 5.56
C GLN A 139 0.92 7.54 4.95
N LEU A 140 1.68 6.77 5.74
CA LEU A 140 2.35 5.56 5.23
C LEU A 140 1.35 4.44 4.89
N TYR A 141 0.21 4.34 5.58
CA TYR A 141 -0.89 3.48 5.13
C TYR A 141 -1.49 3.95 3.80
N GLU A 142 -1.65 5.26 3.59
CA GLU A 142 -2.06 5.78 2.28
C GLU A 142 -1.04 5.45 1.18
N ALA A 143 0.26 5.58 1.47
CA ALA A 143 1.33 5.23 0.53
C ALA A 143 1.31 3.74 0.17
N GLU A 144 1.13 2.86 1.16
CA GLU A 144 1.00 1.41 0.94
C GLU A 144 -0.16 1.08 0.00
N VAL A 145 -1.32 1.68 0.21
CA VAL A 145 -2.48 1.47 -0.66
C VAL A 145 -2.21 2.01 -2.06
N LEU A 146 -1.57 3.17 -2.19
CA LEU A 146 -1.24 3.75 -3.50
C LEU A 146 -0.27 2.88 -4.29
N ILE A 147 0.75 2.33 -3.64
CA ILE A 147 1.69 1.42 -4.29
C ILE A 147 0.96 0.15 -4.73
N ARG A 148 0.22 -0.48 -3.82
CA ARG A 148 -0.38 -1.79 -4.05
C ARG A 148 -1.57 -1.79 -5.00
N ASP A 149 -2.50 -0.87 -4.77
CA ASP A 149 -3.83 -0.89 -5.36
C ASP A 149 -3.95 0.15 -6.49
N TYR A 150 -3.03 1.12 -6.55
CA TYR A 150 -3.03 2.17 -7.57
C TYR A 150 -1.82 2.13 -8.49
N GLY A 151 -0.79 1.33 -8.19
CA GLY A 151 0.40 1.12 -9.04
C GLY A 151 1.49 2.18 -8.89
N PHE A 152 1.38 3.07 -7.89
CA PHE A 152 2.41 4.07 -7.62
C PHE A 152 3.75 3.41 -7.28
N ARG A 153 4.83 4.09 -7.61
CA ARG A 153 6.21 3.63 -7.40
C ARG A 153 6.90 4.52 -6.37
N ALA A 154 7.98 4.03 -5.75
CA ALA A 154 8.66 4.83 -4.72
C ALA A 154 9.13 6.20 -5.25
N HIS A 155 9.60 6.25 -6.49
CA HIS A 155 10.04 7.50 -7.13
C HIS A 155 8.91 8.53 -7.33
N ASP A 156 7.65 8.11 -7.38
CA ASP A 156 6.51 9.03 -7.48
C ASP A 156 6.36 9.88 -6.20
N PHE A 157 6.93 9.44 -5.06
CA PHE A 157 6.85 10.17 -3.79
C PHE A 157 7.98 11.18 -3.60
N GLU A 158 9.08 11.10 -4.38
CA GLU A 158 10.27 11.95 -4.19
C GLU A 158 9.95 13.47 -4.16
N PRO A 159 9.09 14.02 -5.03
CA PRO A 159 8.79 15.46 -5.02
C PRO A 159 8.07 15.98 -3.77
N ILE A 160 7.56 15.08 -2.91
CA ILE A 160 6.85 15.46 -1.68
C ILE A 160 7.60 15.09 -0.39
N LEU A 161 8.84 14.60 -0.52
CA LEU A 161 9.73 14.36 0.61
C LEU A 161 10.47 15.65 1.01
N ASP A 162 10.79 15.77 2.30
CA ASP A 162 11.76 16.75 2.81
C ASP A 162 13.21 16.27 2.60
N ASP A 163 14.17 17.11 3.00
CA ASP A 163 15.61 16.83 2.86
C ASP A 163 16.04 15.58 3.65
N GLU A 164 15.30 15.24 4.72
CA GLU A 164 15.49 14.03 5.52
C GLU A 164 14.75 12.80 4.97
N GLY A 165 14.06 12.92 3.82
CA GLY A 165 13.35 11.82 3.16
C GLY A 165 12.01 11.44 3.81
N ASN A 166 11.39 12.36 4.56
CA ASN A 166 10.09 12.16 5.20
C ASN A 166 8.99 12.92 4.46
N ILE A 167 7.74 12.45 4.57
CA ILE A 167 6.57 13.17 4.04
C ILE A 167 6.12 14.17 5.11
N PRO A 168 6.21 15.50 4.88
CA PRO A 168 5.78 16.48 5.87
C PRO A 168 4.31 16.31 6.26
N PRO A 169 3.92 16.62 7.51
CA PRO A 169 2.53 16.51 7.96
C PRO A 169 1.61 17.38 7.10
N SER A 170 0.46 16.83 6.69
CA SER A 170 -0.54 17.59 5.94
C SER A 170 -1.96 17.13 6.28
N SER A 171 -2.91 18.04 6.18
CA SER A 171 -4.35 17.72 6.17
C SER A 171 -4.84 17.26 4.80
N MET A 172 -4.01 17.41 3.75
CA MET A 172 -4.32 16.97 2.40
C MET A 172 -3.99 15.49 2.21
N GLN A 173 -4.95 14.74 1.65
CA GLN A 173 -4.74 13.33 1.28
C GLN A 173 -3.53 13.15 0.35
N LEU A 174 -2.80 12.06 0.54
CA LEU A 174 -1.52 11.81 -0.10
C LEU A 174 -1.63 11.74 -1.62
N LYS A 175 -2.65 11.05 -2.14
CA LYS A 175 -2.92 10.98 -3.58
C LYS A 175 -3.08 12.35 -4.23
N LYS A 176 -3.74 13.28 -3.53
CA LYS A 176 -3.94 14.64 -4.04
C LYS A 176 -2.63 15.44 -3.99
N ARG A 177 -1.81 15.25 -2.95
CA ARG A 177 -0.48 15.87 -2.87
C ARG A 177 0.41 15.42 -4.03
N LEU A 178 0.45 14.12 -4.30
CA LEU A 178 1.17 13.56 -5.45
C LEU A 178 0.65 14.14 -6.77
N ALA A 179 -0.67 14.22 -6.94
CA ALA A 179 -1.24 14.82 -8.15
C ALA A 179 -0.88 16.30 -8.34
N LEU A 180 -0.71 17.07 -7.25
CA LEU A 180 -0.26 18.47 -7.33
C LEU A 180 1.25 18.59 -7.57
N ALA A 181 2.03 17.63 -7.08
CA ALA A 181 3.48 17.59 -7.28
C ALA A 181 3.86 17.10 -8.69
N HIS A 182 2.95 16.42 -9.38
CA HIS A 182 3.12 15.91 -10.75
C HIS A 182 2.10 16.50 -11.73
N PRO A 183 2.19 17.82 -12.05
CA PRO A 183 1.29 18.44 -13.01
C PRO A 183 1.38 17.82 -14.41
N GLU A 184 2.51 17.22 -14.77
CA GLU A 184 2.76 16.56 -16.06
C GLU A 184 1.94 15.29 -16.29
N TRP A 185 1.34 14.71 -15.24
CA TRP A 185 0.41 13.58 -15.40
C TRP A 185 -0.98 14.01 -15.90
N PHE A 186 -1.25 15.31 -15.94
CA PHE A 186 -2.58 15.87 -16.19
C PHE A 186 -2.56 16.87 -17.35
N PRO A 187 -3.69 17.06 -18.03
CA PRO A 187 -4.97 16.38 -17.82
C PRO A 187 -4.99 14.94 -18.37
N VAL A 188 -5.76 14.06 -17.72
CA VAL A 188 -5.97 12.67 -18.15
C VAL A 188 -7.21 12.60 -19.04
N ASN A 189 -7.06 12.13 -20.28
CA ASN A 189 -8.21 11.93 -21.17
C ASN A 189 -8.91 10.59 -20.84
N PRO A 190 -10.15 10.58 -20.32
CA PRO A 190 -10.84 9.36 -19.92
C PRO A 190 -11.19 8.43 -21.11
N GLU A 191 -11.27 8.98 -22.33
CA GLU A 191 -11.56 8.22 -23.55
C GLU A 191 -10.37 7.40 -24.03
N THR A 192 -9.15 7.68 -23.58
CA THR A 192 -7.93 7.00 -24.08
C THR A 192 -7.00 6.49 -22.99
N ALA A 193 -7.05 7.11 -21.80
CA ALA A 193 -6.13 6.81 -20.70
C ALA A 193 -6.12 5.33 -20.30
N SER A 194 -4.94 4.81 -20.01
CA SER A 194 -4.78 3.52 -19.36
C SER A 194 -5.47 3.48 -17.99
N MET A 195 -5.70 2.27 -17.47
CA MET A 195 -6.20 2.08 -16.11
C MET A 195 -5.32 2.79 -15.08
N TYR A 196 -3.99 2.76 -15.27
CA TYR A 196 -3.03 3.38 -14.36
C TYR A 196 -3.10 4.91 -14.38
N GLU A 197 -3.25 5.53 -15.55
CA GLU A 197 -3.44 6.98 -15.67
C GLU A 197 -4.75 7.44 -15.01
N LEU A 198 -5.85 6.71 -15.20
CA LEU A 198 -7.11 6.96 -14.50
C LEU A 198 -6.94 6.86 -12.97
N LEU A 199 -6.16 5.89 -12.52
CA LEU A 199 -5.85 5.70 -11.10
C LEU A 199 -4.98 6.81 -10.52
N ARG A 200 -4.35 7.69 -11.31
CA ARG A 200 -3.64 8.87 -10.76
C ARG A 200 -4.59 10.00 -10.38
N VAL A 201 -5.75 10.09 -11.03
CA VAL A 201 -6.73 11.18 -10.80
C VAL A 201 -7.29 11.15 -9.37
N PRO A 202 -7.17 12.24 -8.59
CA PRO A 202 -7.80 12.34 -7.28
C PRO A 202 -9.32 12.11 -7.34
N GLY A 203 -9.82 11.20 -6.50
CA GLY A 203 -11.23 10.78 -6.47
C GLY A 203 -11.55 9.54 -7.31
N ILE A 204 -10.72 9.18 -8.29
CA ILE A 204 -10.91 7.94 -9.07
C ILE A 204 -10.18 6.79 -8.37
N GLY A 205 -10.93 5.82 -7.85
CA GLY A 205 -10.40 4.57 -7.29
C GLY A 205 -10.55 3.39 -8.27
N PRO A 206 -9.99 2.20 -7.95
CA PRO A 206 -10.00 1.04 -8.85
C PRO A 206 -11.38 0.70 -9.41
N LYS A 207 -12.41 0.67 -8.58
CA LYS A 207 -13.78 0.41 -9.03
C LYS A 207 -14.27 1.42 -10.07
N ARG A 208 -14.01 2.72 -9.86
CA ARG A 208 -14.45 3.78 -10.80
C ARG A 208 -13.62 3.77 -12.07
N ALA A 209 -12.31 3.60 -11.97
CA ALA A 209 -11.43 3.47 -13.12
C ALA A 209 -11.86 2.28 -14.00
N GLN A 210 -12.17 1.13 -13.38
CA GLN A 210 -12.69 -0.03 -14.09
C GLN A 210 -14.02 0.26 -14.79
N MET A 211 -14.98 0.90 -14.11
CA MET A 211 -16.25 1.29 -14.73
C MET A 211 -16.05 2.24 -15.92
N ILE A 212 -15.13 3.21 -15.84
CA ILE A 212 -14.80 4.11 -16.96
C ILE A 212 -14.28 3.31 -18.14
N VAL A 213 -13.33 2.39 -17.93
CA VAL A 213 -12.77 1.54 -18.98
C VAL A 213 -13.84 0.64 -19.60
N GLU A 214 -14.73 0.06 -18.79
CA GLU A 214 -15.80 -0.82 -19.26
C GLU A 214 -16.82 -0.08 -20.15
N VAL A 215 -17.23 1.12 -19.76
CA VAL A 215 -18.16 1.96 -20.54
C VAL A 215 -17.47 2.47 -21.82
N ARG A 216 -16.21 2.91 -21.71
CA ARG A 216 -15.41 3.30 -22.87
C ARG A 216 -15.34 2.19 -23.91
N ASN A 217 -15.06 0.96 -23.50
CA ASN A 217 -14.91 -0.17 -24.42
C ASN A 217 -16.21 -0.53 -25.15
N ARG A 218 -17.37 -0.09 -24.65
CA ARG A 218 -18.66 -0.22 -25.34
C ARG A 218 -18.96 0.95 -26.29
N GLY A 219 -18.13 1.98 -26.30
CA GLY A 219 -18.38 3.21 -27.05
C GLY A 219 -19.47 4.11 -26.43
N GLU A 220 -19.80 3.88 -25.15
CA GLU A 220 -20.91 4.56 -24.45
C GLU A 220 -20.42 5.68 -23.52
N LEU A 221 -19.12 6.00 -23.53
CA LEU A 221 -18.56 6.99 -22.63
C LEU A 221 -18.84 8.40 -23.13
N ASP A 222 -19.80 9.07 -22.50
CA ASP A 222 -20.05 10.50 -22.67
C ASP A 222 -19.83 11.29 -21.35
N LEU A 223 -20.02 12.61 -21.39
CA LEU A 223 -19.86 13.47 -20.21
C LEU A 223 -20.88 13.16 -19.10
N ALA A 224 -22.11 12.80 -19.45
CA ALA A 224 -23.17 12.51 -18.50
C ALA A 224 -22.87 11.19 -17.75
N GLU A 225 -22.43 10.18 -18.49
CA GLU A 225 -22.07 8.87 -18.00
C GLU A 225 -20.80 8.92 -17.14
N LEU A 226 -19.78 9.65 -17.58
CA LEU A 226 -18.59 9.90 -16.75
C LEU A 226 -18.95 10.59 -15.43
N ARG A 227 -19.83 11.59 -15.47
CA ARG A 227 -20.32 12.27 -14.27
C ARG A 227 -21.14 11.34 -13.37
N ARG A 228 -21.92 10.41 -13.94
CA ARG A 228 -22.67 9.39 -13.21
C ARG A 228 -21.74 8.42 -12.48
N ILE A 229 -20.68 7.94 -13.14
CA ILE A 229 -19.68 7.03 -12.54
C ILE A 229 -18.94 7.73 -11.39
N LEU A 230 -18.54 8.99 -11.59
CA LEU A 230 -17.78 9.74 -10.59
C LEU A 230 -18.67 10.23 -9.43
N GLY A 231 -19.92 10.61 -9.68
CA GLY A 231 -20.88 10.99 -8.65
C GLY A 231 -20.34 12.06 -7.69
N PRO A 232 -20.30 11.83 -6.36
CA PRO A 232 -19.86 12.84 -5.39
C PRO A 232 -18.44 13.37 -5.61
N VAL A 233 -17.55 12.57 -6.20
CA VAL A 233 -16.14 12.97 -6.43
C VAL A 233 -15.92 13.69 -7.75
N TRP A 234 -16.97 13.83 -8.59
CA TRP A 234 -16.90 14.53 -9.88
C TRP A 234 -16.20 15.89 -9.78
N ARG A 235 -16.59 16.71 -8.79
CA ARG A 235 -16.06 18.08 -8.64
C ARG A 235 -14.54 18.11 -8.41
N ALA A 236 -14.02 17.12 -7.71
CA ALA A 236 -12.59 16.99 -7.46
C ALA A 236 -11.87 16.43 -8.68
N ALA A 237 -12.40 15.35 -9.27
CA ALA A 237 -11.78 14.64 -10.38
C ALA A 237 -11.77 15.44 -11.69
N GLN A 238 -12.84 16.17 -12.02
CA GLN A 238 -12.96 16.91 -13.29
C GLN A 238 -11.84 17.93 -13.52
N ARG A 239 -11.16 18.39 -12.45
CA ARG A 239 -10.05 19.35 -12.54
C ARG A 239 -8.77 18.74 -13.12
N PHE A 240 -8.71 17.42 -13.20
CA PHE A 240 -7.57 16.64 -13.65
C PHE A 240 -7.87 15.86 -14.94
N LEU A 241 -9.07 16.04 -15.51
CA LEU A 241 -9.52 15.31 -16.69
C LEU A 241 -9.54 16.23 -17.91
N ASP A 242 -9.16 15.70 -19.08
CA ASP A 242 -9.42 16.35 -20.36
C ASP A 242 -10.84 15.99 -20.80
N LEU A 243 -11.70 17.00 -20.86
CA LEU A 243 -13.12 16.86 -21.20
C LEU A 243 -13.48 17.60 -22.51
N SER A 244 -12.48 18.03 -23.26
CA SER A 244 -12.65 18.92 -24.43
C SER A 244 -13.42 18.28 -25.59
N SER A 245 -13.30 16.97 -25.78
CA SER A 245 -14.04 16.15 -26.75
C SER A 245 -15.45 15.82 -26.25
N LEU A 246 -15.57 15.32 -25.02
CA LEU A 246 -16.85 14.94 -24.41
C LEU A 246 -17.81 16.12 -24.27
N SER A 247 -17.32 17.33 -24.01
CA SER A 247 -18.15 18.54 -23.92
C SER A 247 -18.74 18.99 -25.27
N ARG A 248 -18.06 18.72 -26.40
CA ARG A 248 -18.58 19.05 -27.73
C ARG A 248 -19.72 18.14 -28.18
N SER A 249 -19.68 16.86 -27.78
CA SER A 249 -20.73 15.88 -28.10
C SER A 249 -22.10 16.27 -27.54
N MET A 250 -22.16 16.91 -26.36
CA MET A 250 -23.41 17.44 -25.81
C MET A 250 -23.99 18.54 -26.69
N LEU A 251 -23.18 19.51 -27.14
CA LEU A 251 -23.68 20.64 -27.93
C LEU A 251 -24.27 20.20 -29.29
N THR A 252 -23.79 19.09 -29.85
CA THR A 252 -24.32 18.53 -31.10
C THR A 252 -25.60 17.72 -30.91
N SER A 253 -25.86 17.19 -29.71
CA SER A 253 -27.09 16.43 -29.40
C SER A 253 -28.32 17.30 -29.12
N TYR A 254 -28.14 18.63 -28.99
CA TYR A 254 -29.20 19.62 -28.77
C TYR A 254 -29.46 20.52 -30.00
N MET A 255 -28.84 20.21 -31.15
CA MET A 255 -29.14 20.81 -32.46
C MET A 255 -29.77 19.77 -33.37
#